data_AF-X1P3S9-F1
#
_entry.id   AF-X1P3S9-F1
#
_cell.length_a   1.000
_cell.length_b   1.000
_cell.length_c   1.000
_cell.angle_alpha   90.00
_cell.angle_beta   90.00
_cell.angle_gamma   90.00
#
_symmetry.space_group_name_H-M   'P 1'
#
loop_
_entity.id
_entity.type
_entity.pdbx_description
1 polymer ?
#
loop_
_entity_poly.entity_id
_entity_poly.type
_entity_poly.pdbx_seq_one_letter_code
_entity_poly.pdbx_strand_id
1 'polypeptide(L)' 'NFYARRRIALVKKLLEYVGLEPERFQMSWVSAAEGVKYTQIIKDFVQELKPLGPQKKLRRTQ' A
#
# COMPACT_ATOMS: atom_id res chain seq x y z
N ASN A 1 15.26 1.28 -7.95
CA ASN A 1 13.90 1.58 -8.47
C ASN A 1 13.40 0.49 -9.45
N PHE A 2 14.08 0.22 -10.58
CA PHE A 2 13.59 -0.70 -11.62
C PHE A 2 13.21 -2.12 -11.14
N TYR A 3 14.09 -2.81 -10.41
CA TYR A 3 13.77 -4.13 -9.85
C TYR A 3 12.61 -4.11 -8.85
N ALA A 4 12.57 -3.06 -8.01
CA ALA A 4 11.50 -2.88 -7.04
C ALA A 4 10.15 -2.69 -7.75
N ARG A 5 10.08 -1.87 -8.81
CA ARG A 5 8.86 -1.69 -9.61
C ARG A 5 8.31 -3.02 -10.14
N ARG A 6 9.19 -3.88 -10.67
CA ARG A 6 8.80 -5.22 -11.15
C ARG A 6 8.27 -6.10 -10.02
N ARG A 7 8.94 -6.11 -8.86
CA ARG A 7 8.49 -6.89 -7.69
C ARG A 7 7.16 -6.38 -7.15
N ILE A 8 7.00 -5.07 -7.03
CA ILE A 8 5.78 -4.41 -6.55
C ILE A 8 4.57 -4.75 -7.44
N ALA A 9 4.75 -4.81 -8.76
CA ALA A 9 3.68 -5.20 -9.68
C ALA A 9 3.20 -6.64 -9.43
N LEU A 10 4.12 -7.57 -9.15
CA LEU A 10 3.77 -8.94 -8.80
C LEU A 10 3.16 -9.05 -7.39
N VAL A 11 3.69 -8.31 -6.42
CA VAL A 11 3.17 -8.27 -5.06
C VAL A 11 1.73 -7.73 -5.05
N LYS A 12 1.44 -6.67 -5.79
CA LYS A 12 0.08 -6.13 -5.88
C LYS A 12 -0.90 -7.20 -6.38
N LYS A 13 -0.58 -7.88 -7.47
CA LYS A 13 -1.39 -8.98 -8.01
C LYS A 13 -1.55 -10.14 -7.02
N LEU A 14 -0.47 -10.48 -6.30
CA LEU A 14 -0.52 -11.54 -5.29
C LEU A 14 -1.44 -11.17 -4.12
N LEU A 15 -1.35 -9.93 -3.62
CA LEU A 15 -2.18 -9.45 -2.52
C LEU A 15 -3.67 -9.44 -2.90
N GLU A 16 -3.99 -8.97 -4.10
CA GLU A 16 -5.34 -9.03 -4.66
C GLU A 16 -5.82 -10.50 -4.78
N TYR A 17 -4.97 -11.38 -5.30
CA TYR A 17 -5.26 -12.80 -5.46
C TYR A 17 -5.58 -13.51 -4.12
N VAL A 18 -4.84 -13.19 -3.05
CA VAL A 18 -5.13 -13.75 -1.71
C VAL A 18 -6.29 -13.06 -0.99
N GLY A 19 -7.00 -12.15 -1.67
CA GLY A 19 -8.23 -11.54 -1.20
C GLY A 19 -8.05 -10.27 -0.37
N LEU A 20 -6.88 -9.63 -0.41
CA LEU A 20 -6.67 -8.31 0.18
C LEU A 20 -7.29 -7.22 -0.71
N GLU A 21 -7.94 -6.24 -0.09
CA GLU A 21 -8.48 -5.08 -0.80
C GLU A 21 -7.32 -4.30 -1.47
N PRO A 22 -7.38 -3.99 -2.79
CA PRO A 22 -6.30 -3.32 -3.53
C PRO A 22 -5.84 -2.00 -2.91
N GLU A 23 -6.75 -1.27 -2.28
CA GLU A 23 -6.55 0.00 -1.60
C GLU A 23 -5.62 -0.14 -0.38
N ARG A 24 -5.42 -1.35 0.15
CA ARG A 24 -4.51 -1.59 1.29
C ARG A 24 -3.05 -1.63 0.90
N PHE A 25 -2.72 -1.55 -0.38
CA PHE A 25 -1.35 -1.55 -0.87
C PHE A 25 -1.13 -0.47 -1.93
N GLN A 26 -0.39 0.57 -1.55
CA GLN A 26 0.02 1.65 -2.43
C GLN A 26 1.54 1.73 -2.50
N MET A 27 2.05 2.24 -3.63
CA MET A 27 3.47 2.46 -3.84
C MET A 27 3.72 3.82 -4.47
N SER A 28 4.62 4.60 -3.85
CA SER A 28 4.98 5.95 -4.29
C SER A 28 6.50 6.15 -4.25
N TRP A 29 7.03 6.91 -5.22
CA TRP A 29 8.42 7.35 -5.22
C TRP A 29 8.52 8.75 -4.61
N VAL A 30 9.30 8.87 -3.55
CA VAL A 30 9.54 10.11 -2.81
C VAL A 30 11.04 10.23 -2.54
N SER A 31 11.63 11.35 -2.91
CA SER A 31 13.02 11.72 -2.64
C SER A 31 13.16 12.44 -1.30
N ALA A 32 14.39 12.60 -0.82
CA ALA A 32 14.67 13.25 0.46
C ALA A 32 14.19 14.72 0.53
N ALA A 33 14.05 15.40 -0.62
CA ALA A 33 13.59 16.78 -0.69
C ALA A 33 12.05 16.92 -0.76
N GLU A 34 11.31 15.83 -0.93
CA GLU A 34 9.87 15.84 -1.22
C GLU A 34 9.00 15.68 0.06
N GLY A 35 9.35 16.35 1.16
CA GLY A 35 8.67 16.20 2.45
C GLY A 35 7.17 16.56 2.43
N VAL A 36 6.78 17.61 1.68
CA VAL A 36 5.37 18.00 1.54
C VAL A 36 4.57 16.92 0.81
N LYS A 37 5.12 16.40 -0.29
CA LYS A 37 4.52 15.31 -1.07
C LYS A 37 4.39 14.03 -0.23
N TYR A 38 5.42 13.68 0.55
CA TYR A 38 5.35 12.56 1.49
C TYR A 38 4.16 12.69 2.44
N THR A 39 4.04 13.85 3.08
CA THR A 39 2.97 14.12 4.04
C THR A 39 1.60 14.03 3.40
N GLN A 40 1.44 14.54 2.18
CA GLN A 40 0.18 14.45 1.44
C GLN A 40 -0.19 13.01 1.10
N ILE A 41 0.75 12.23 0.54
CA ILE A 41 0.54 10.81 0.20
C ILE A 41 0.09 10.01 1.42
N ILE A 42 0.72 10.22 2.58
CA ILE A 42 0.35 9.50 3.80
C ILE A 42 -1.06 9.90 4.27
N LYS A 43 -1.41 11.19 4.21
CA LYS A 43 -2.75 11.67 4.57
C LYS A 43 -3.83 11.04 3.70
N ASP A 44 -3.64 11.06 2.38
CA ASP A 44 -4.60 10.54 1.41
C ASP A 44 -4.76 9.02 1.59
N PHE A 45 -3.65 8.29 1.71
CA PHE A 45 -3.67 6.85 1.95
C PHE A 45 -4.42 6.48 3.24
N VAL A 46 -4.21 7.23 4.33
CA VAL A 46 -4.94 7.01 5.59
C VAL A 46 -6.43 7.33 5.44
N GLN A 47 -6.79 8.37 4.68
CA GLN A 47 -8.19 8.71 4.41
C GLN A 47 -8.89 7.60 3.61
N GLU A 48 -8.23 7.04 2.59
CA GLU A 48 -8.73 5.92 1.79
C GLU A 48 -8.87 4.62 2.62
N LEU A 49 -7.93 4.37 3.54
CA LEU A 49 -7.91 3.17 4.37
C LEU A 49 -8.98 3.17 5.47
N LYS A 50 -9.30 4.34 6.04
CA LYS A 50 -10.20 4.45 7.21
C LYS A 50 -11.57 3.77 6.99
N PRO A 51 -12.28 4.00 5.87
CA PRO A 51 -13.56 3.33 5.59
C PRO A 51 -13.49 1.81 5.49
N LEU A 52 -12.35 1.25 5.08
CA LEU A 52 -12.16 -0.20 4.95
C LEU A 52 -12.08 -0.91 6.30
N GLY A 53 -11.85 -0.15 7.38
CA GLY A 53 -11.68 -0.69 8.72
C GLY A 53 -10.50 -1.66 8.87
N PRO A 54 -10.37 -2.33 10.03
CA PRO A 54 -9.31 -3.28 10.29
C PRO A 54 -9.34 -4.49 9.33
N GLN A 55 -8.17 -4.89 8.85
CA GLN A 55 -8.00 -6.09 8.03
C GLN A 55 -8.17 -7.35 8.90
N LYS A 56 -9.02 -8.29 8.49
CA LYS A 56 -9.29 -9.54 9.25
C LYS A 56 -8.93 -10.83 8.51
N LYS A 57 -8.65 -10.79 7.20
CA LYS A 57 -8.46 -11.99 6.36
C LYS A 57 -7.06 -12.59 6.46
N LEU A 58 -6.03 -11.77 6.72
CA LEU A 58 -4.62 -12.19 6.76
C LEU A 58 -4.10 -12.09 8.20
N ARG A 59 -4.79 -12.77 9.12
CA ARG A 59 -4.36 -12.86 10.52
C ARG A 59 -3.50 -14.11 10.68
N ARG A 60 -2.32 -13.96 11.29
CA ARG A 60 -1.55 -15.12 11.76
C ARG A 60 -2.31 -15.71 12.94
N THR A 61 -2.95 -16.84 12.74
CA THR A 61 -3.51 -17.64 13.84
C THR A 61 -2.32 -18.08 14.70
N GLN A 62 -2.30 -17.64 15.95
CA GLN A 62 -1.48 -18.29 16.99
C GLN A 62 -2.30 -19.44 17.57
#